data_AF-A0A948DSQ7-F1
#
_entry.id   AF-A0A948DSQ7-F1
#
_cell.length_a   1.000
_cell.length_b   1.000
_cell.length_c   1.000
_cell.angle_alpha   90.00
_cell.angle_beta   90.00
_cell.angle_gamma   90.00
#
_symmetry.space_group_name_H-M   'P 1'
#
loop_
_entity.id
_entity.type
_entity.pdbx_description
1 polymer ?
#
loop_
_entity_poly.entity_id
_entity_poly.type
_entity_poly.pdbx_seq_one_letter_code
_entity_poly.pdbx_strand_id
1 'polypeptide(L)'
;AMIIYGLSPIMVFGSRLSVPENIIAMAVMIGLLLAKKYKKKPETGIAVIFGVITVILGLMKPTGFFFAPLAMFLVAQKKRWKDFWLIGGLMFVGILLFLAYGYWLDWDMFLEIVRIQGGRFAGWSGLGHIFTSPAFDIFLMFDGWYIFCMISALFWGIKGKGKIGLKLINLFFFYWLMVTLLSGTEGDLLPWYRYPLFPLLAVYGALGLKWIYKNINLLGLTLVIGMLLSSRYYLHNAFRPTTPTIVYRLSFCLGLLPLLLNKIWPKKLFIKISRGVVIVVVALGLFFNAKYIYSVFEIRCESIECPFGPSTKLSEVYMPVFWRWFVMKDPTGMLDENRPWF
;
A
#
# COMPACT_ATOMS: atom_id res chain seq x y z
N ALA A 1 -1.65 6.17 -9.39
CA ALA A 1 -2.05 6.09 -7.96
C ALA A 1 -3.23 5.16 -7.84
N MET A 2 -4.41 5.50 -8.37
CA MET A 2 -5.59 4.62 -8.34
C MET A 2 -5.30 3.20 -8.88
N ILE A 3 -4.66 3.08 -10.05
CA ILE A 3 -4.26 1.78 -10.61
C ILE A 3 -3.33 0.99 -9.66
N ILE A 4 -2.39 1.67 -9.00
CA ILE A 4 -1.47 1.02 -8.06
C ILE A 4 -2.23 0.55 -6.82
N TYR A 5 -3.11 1.39 -6.27
CA TYR A 5 -3.89 1.04 -5.09
C TYR A 5 -4.88 -0.11 -5.37
N GLY A 6 -5.55 -0.06 -6.52
CA GLY A 6 -6.55 -1.06 -6.91
C GLY A 6 -5.97 -2.35 -7.50
N LEU A 7 -4.66 -2.42 -7.76
CA LEU A 7 -4.01 -3.62 -8.30
C LEU A 7 -2.74 -4.03 -7.55
N SER A 8 -2.27 -3.36 -6.51
CA SER A 8 -1.18 -3.91 -5.68
C SER A 8 -1.81 -4.99 -4.78
N PRO A 9 -1.36 -6.25 -4.85
CA PRO A 9 -2.01 -7.32 -4.09
C PRO A 9 -2.07 -7.06 -2.58
N ILE A 10 -1.02 -6.53 -1.95
CA ILE A 10 -1.08 -6.16 -0.52
C ILE A 10 -2.18 -5.13 -0.25
N MET A 11 -2.28 -4.11 -1.11
CA MET A 11 -3.26 -3.04 -0.92
C MET A 11 -4.69 -3.53 -1.15
N VAL A 12 -4.89 -4.40 -2.15
CA VAL A 12 -6.19 -4.99 -2.47
C VAL A 12 -6.65 -5.95 -1.38
N PHE A 13 -5.80 -6.89 -0.95
CA PHE A 13 -6.19 -7.80 0.13
C PHE A 13 -6.35 -7.08 1.47
N GLY A 14 -5.49 -6.12 1.79
CA GLY A 14 -5.66 -5.27 2.97
C GLY A 14 -6.99 -4.51 2.97
N SER A 15 -7.37 -3.93 1.83
CA SER A 15 -8.66 -3.23 1.70
C SER A 15 -9.90 -4.14 1.73
N ARG A 16 -9.74 -5.46 1.52
CA ARG A 16 -10.82 -6.46 1.63
C ARG A 16 -10.97 -7.02 3.05
N LEU A 17 -10.01 -6.78 3.94
CA LEU A 17 -10.13 -7.18 5.33
C LEU A 17 -11.09 -6.24 6.08
N SER A 18 -12.01 -6.83 6.83
CA SER A 18 -13.02 -6.09 7.59
C SER A 18 -12.43 -5.54 8.90
N VAL A 19 -11.55 -4.54 8.77
CA VAL A 19 -10.88 -3.88 9.91
C VAL A 19 -11.10 -2.37 9.88
N PRO A 20 -11.22 -1.69 11.05
CA PRO A 20 -11.46 -0.25 11.13
C PRO A 20 -10.42 0.61 10.39
N GLU A 21 -9.19 0.11 10.24
CA GLU A 21 -8.09 0.80 9.58
C GLU A 21 -8.37 1.17 8.12
N ASN A 22 -9.26 0.45 7.44
CA ASN A 22 -9.69 0.81 6.09
C ASN A 22 -10.53 2.09 6.06
N ILE A 23 -11.38 2.29 7.08
CA ILE A 23 -12.14 3.55 7.23
C ILE A 23 -11.20 4.68 7.66
N ILE A 24 -10.21 4.40 8.53
CA ILE A 24 -9.15 5.36 8.84
C ILE A 24 -8.40 5.76 7.56
N ALA A 25 -8.01 4.82 6.70
CA ALA A 25 -7.33 5.10 5.43
C ALA A 25 -8.14 6.02 4.50
N MET A 26 -9.45 5.80 4.41
CA MET A 26 -10.36 6.71 3.70
C MET A 26 -10.36 8.10 4.34
N ALA A 27 -10.46 8.18 5.67
CA ALA A 27 -10.46 9.44 6.38
C ALA A 27 -9.11 10.18 6.30
N VAL A 28 -7.97 9.49 6.18
CA VAL A 28 -6.67 10.10 5.87
C VAL A 28 -6.73 10.85 4.54
N MET A 29 -7.33 10.25 3.51
CA MET A 29 -7.47 10.89 2.19
C MET A 29 -8.47 12.04 2.20
N ILE A 30 -9.61 11.89 2.87
CA ILE A 30 -10.59 12.99 3.06
C ILE A 30 -9.91 14.13 3.83
N GLY A 31 -9.20 13.81 4.91
CA GLY A 31 -8.45 14.74 5.73
C GLY A 31 -7.41 15.51 4.92
N LEU A 32 -6.68 14.84 4.02
CA LEU A 32 -5.72 15.46 3.13
C LEU A 32 -6.39 16.49 2.19
N LEU A 33 -7.56 16.15 1.63
CA LEU A 33 -8.33 17.05 0.76
C LEU A 33 -8.91 18.24 1.54
N LEU A 34 -9.47 18.01 2.73
CA LEU A 34 -9.95 19.04 3.63
C LEU A 34 -8.82 19.97 4.07
N ALA A 35 -7.66 19.43 4.41
CA ALA A 35 -6.47 20.19 4.78
C ALA A 35 -5.99 21.09 3.63
N LYS A 36 -6.03 20.59 2.39
CA LYS A 36 -5.74 21.40 1.19
C LYS A 36 -6.74 22.54 1.04
N LYS A 37 -8.04 22.28 1.22
CA LYS A 37 -9.10 23.31 1.14
C LYS A 37 -8.91 24.36 2.25
N TYR A 38 -8.75 23.91 3.49
CA TYR A 38 -8.56 24.75 4.66
C TYR A 38 -7.30 25.64 4.57
N LYS A 39 -6.20 25.12 4.02
CA LYS A 39 -4.98 25.91 3.82
C LYS A 39 -5.17 27.08 2.86
N LYS A 40 -6.08 26.96 1.89
CA LYS A 40 -6.43 28.03 0.95
C LYS A 40 -7.46 28.99 1.54
N LYS A 41 -8.54 28.45 2.11
CA LYS A 41 -9.63 29.22 2.70
C LYS A 41 -10.02 28.58 4.05
N PRO A 42 -9.48 29.09 5.16
CA PRO A 42 -9.82 28.59 6.49
C PRO A 42 -11.30 28.86 6.80
N GLU A 43 -12.07 27.81 7.07
CA GLU A 43 -13.49 27.88 7.38
C GLU A 43 -13.78 27.00 8.60
N THR A 44 -14.50 27.53 9.60
CA THR A 44 -14.86 26.76 10.82
C THR A 44 -15.65 25.50 10.50
N GLY A 45 -16.47 25.49 9.43
CA GLY A 45 -17.17 24.29 8.99
C GLY A 45 -16.23 23.13 8.64
N ILE A 46 -15.04 23.41 8.10
CA ILE A 46 -14.04 22.36 7.84
C ILE A 46 -13.43 21.84 9.15
N ALA A 47 -13.23 22.72 10.15
CA ALA A 47 -12.77 22.32 11.48
C ALA A 47 -13.80 21.45 12.21
N VAL A 48 -15.10 21.76 12.08
CA VAL A 48 -16.18 20.88 12.57
C VAL A 48 -16.08 19.50 11.91
N ILE A 49 -15.92 19.44 10.58
CA ILE A 49 -15.77 18.16 9.86
C ILE A 49 -14.54 17.38 10.38
N PHE A 50 -13.40 18.04 10.62
CA PHE A 50 -12.25 17.37 11.22
C PHE A 50 -12.56 16.78 12.61
N GLY A 51 -13.25 17.53 13.47
CA GLY A 51 -13.66 17.06 14.78
C GLY A 51 -14.64 15.88 14.71
N VAL A 52 -15.66 15.97 13.84
CA VAL A 52 -16.64 14.89 13.63
C VAL A 52 -15.98 13.62 13.10
N ILE A 53 -15.08 13.74 12.11
CA ILE A 53 -14.28 12.59 11.62
C ILE A 53 -13.49 11.97 12.77
N THR A 54 -12.84 12.78 13.61
CA THR A 54 -12.08 12.28 14.78
C THR A 54 -12.97 11.46 15.70
N VAL A 55 -14.16 11.95 16.04
CA VAL A 55 -15.11 11.24 16.92
C VAL A 55 -15.51 9.90 16.30
N ILE A 56 -15.93 9.90 15.04
CA ILE A 56 -16.34 8.68 14.33
C ILE A 56 -15.20 7.66 14.31
N LEU A 57 -14.00 8.07 13.91
CA LEU A 57 -12.85 7.16 13.84
C LEU A 57 -12.42 6.65 15.23
N GLY A 58 -12.42 7.52 16.23
CA GLY A 58 -12.02 7.17 17.60
C GLY A 58 -12.96 6.15 18.24
N LEU A 59 -14.27 6.28 18.00
CA LEU A 59 -15.28 5.33 18.45
C LEU A 59 -15.19 3.99 17.71
N MET A 60 -14.73 3.97 16.45
CA MET A 60 -14.46 2.73 15.73
C MET A 60 -13.21 2.02 16.23
N LYS A 61 -12.15 2.77 16.51
CA LYS A 61 -10.91 2.27 17.08
C LYS A 61 -10.18 3.41 17.79
N PRO A 62 -9.63 3.21 19.00
CA PRO A 62 -8.93 4.29 19.73
C PRO A 62 -7.83 4.98 18.94
N THR A 63 -7.13 4.27 18.05
CA THR A 63 -6.12 4.86 17.15
C THR A 63 -6.68 5.93 16.20
N GLY A 64 -7.98 5.91 15.94
CA GLY A 64 -8.70 6.92 15.18
C GLY A 64 -8.70 8.31 15.83
N PHE A 65 -8.60 8.39 17.17
CA PHE A 65 -8.48 9.68 17.87
C PHE A 65 -7.20 10.44 17.50
N PHE A 66 -6.15 9.74 17.04
CA PHE A 66 -4.94 10.38 16.52
C PHE A 66 -5.20 11.17 15.23
N PHE A 67 -6.39 11.18 14.64
CA PHE A 67 -6.69 12.14 13.58
C PHE A 67 -6.76 13.59 14.10
N ALA A 68 -7.20 13.81 15.34
CA ALA A 68 -7.35 15.15 15.92
C ALA A 68 -6.03 15.93 16.06
N PRO A 69 -4.95 15.39 16.64
CA PRO A 69 -3.70 16.13 16.79
C PRO A 69 -3.13 16.62 15.44
N LEU A 70 -3.27 15.83 14.36
CA LEU A 70 -2.91 16.27 13.01
C LEU A 70 -3.78 17.44 12.54
N ALA A 71 -5.10 17.35 12.71
CA ALA A 71 -6.02 18.41 12.32
C ALA A 71 -5.81 19.69 13.15
N MET A 72 -5.62 19.57 14.45
CA MET A 72 -5.30 20.65 15.37
C MET A 72 -3.98 21.33 14.99
N PHE A 73 -2.94 20.56 14.66
CA PHE A 73 -1.68 21.11 14.15
C PHE A 73 -1.88 21.92 12.86
N LEU A 74 -2.64 21.40 11.90
CA LEU A 74 -2.94 22.09 10.64
C LEU A 74 -3.69 23.41 10.85
N VAL A 75 -4.61 23.44 11.81
CA VAL A 75 -5.37 24.64 12.18
C VAL A 75 -4.49 25.64 12.95
N ALA A 76 -3.64 25.16 13.86
CA ALA A 76 -2.69 25.99 14.61
C ALA A 76 -1.66 26.67 13.68
N GLN A 77 -1.23 26.02 12.60
CA GLN A 77 -0.40 26.66 11.56
C GLN A 77 -1.04 27.90 10.94
N LYS A 78 -2.37 28.03 11.01
CA LYS A 78 -3.14 29.20 10.56
C LYS A 78 -3.48 30.17 11.69
N LYS A 79 -2.98 29.93 12.92
CA LYS A 79 -3.27 30.70 14.14
C LYS A 79 -4.77 30.78 14.47
N ARG A 80 -5.56 29.80 14.02
CA ARG A 80 -7.01 29.73 14.19
C ARG A 80 -7.36 28.99 15.50
N TRP A 81 -7.04 29.60 16.65
CA TRP A 81 -7.18 28.95 17.95
C TRP A 81 -8.61 28.54 18.31
N LYS A 82 -9.62 29.29 17.84
CA LYS A 82 -11.03 28.90 17.98
C LYS A 82 -11.30 27.51 17.38
N ASP A 83 -10.81 27.29 16.16
CA ASP A 83 -10.99 26.02 15.44
C ASP A 83 -10.15 24.90 16.07
N PHE A 84 -8.97 25.23 16.65
CA PHE A 84 -8.14 24.29 17.40
C PHE A 84 -8.89 23.73 18.62
N TRP A 85 -9.45 24.63 19.45
CA TRP A 85 -10.22 24.24 20.63
C TRP A 85 -11.53 23.55 20.27
N LEU A 86 -12.14 23.92 19.14
CA LEU A 86 -13.33 23.23 18.63
C LEU A 86 -13.04 21.75 18.31
N ILE A 87 -11.95 21.46 17.60
CA ILE A 87 -11.54 20.08 17.30
C ILE A 87 -11.21 19.33 18.59
N GLY A 88 -10.46 19.96 19.51
CA GLY A 88 -10.13 19.38 20.81
C GLY A 88 -11.37 19.08 21.66
N GLY A 89 -12.35 19.98 21.67
CA GLY A 89 -13.62 19.78 22.37
C GLY A 89 -14.43 18.63 21.79
N LEU A 90 -14.51 18.51 20.46
CA LEU A 90 -15.19 17.38 19.82
C LEU A 90 -14.46 16.05 20.10
N MET A 91 -13.12 16.03 20.05
CA MET A 91 -12.33 14.86 20.46
C MET A 91 -12.63 14.46 21.90
N PHE A 92 -12.68 15.43 22.82
CA PHE A 92 -13.01 15.18 24.22
C PHE A 92 -14.41 14.59 24.38
N VAL A 93 -15.40 15.12 23.67
CA VAL A 93 -16.75 14.54 23.63
C VAL A 93 -16.70 13.09 23.12
N GLY A 94 -15.94 12.80 22.07
CA GLY A 94 -15.77 11.43 21.57
C GLY A 94 -15.14 10.47 22.59
N ILE A 95 -14.16 10.94 23.36
CA ILE A 95 -13.56 10.17 24.46
C ILE A 95 -14.60 9.91 25.56
N LEU A 96 -15.38 10.92 25.95
CA LEU A 96 -16.45 10.74 26.94
C LEU A 96 -17.51 9.74 26.45
N LEU A 97 -17.87 9.76 25.18
CA LEU A 97 -18.78 8.77 24.58
C LEU A 97 -18.18 7.35 24.61
N PHE A 98 -16.89 7.21 24.33
CA PHE A 98 -16.18 5.93 24.42
C PHE A 98 -16.19 5.37 25.85
N LEU A 99 -15.92 6.22 26.85
CA LEU A 99 -15.97 5.84 28.26
C LEU A 99 -17.40 5.52 28.73
N ALA A 100 -18.39 6.33 28.32
CA ALA A 100 -19.79 6.09 28.64
C ALA A 100 -20.30 4.78 28.05
N TYR A 101 -19.87 4.44 26.83
CA TYR A 101 -20.15 3.14 26.21
C TYR A 101 -19.55 1.98 27.01
N GLY A 102 -18.29 2.10 27.45
CA GLY A 102 -17.64 1.12 28.32
C GLY A 102 -18.39 0.93 29.65
N TYR A 103 -18.75 2.04 30.30
CA TYR A 103 -19.50 2.05 31.56
C TYR A 103 -20.88 1.40 31.42
N TRP A 104 -21.58 1.65 30.33
CA TRP A 104 -22.92 1.11 30.08
C TRP A 104 -22.93 -0.41 29.85
N LEU A 105 -21.86 -0.98 29.28
CA LEU A 105 -21.77 -2.42 29.02
C LEU A 105 -21.24 -3.19 30.22
N ASP A 106 -20.00 -2.94 30.59
CA ASP A 106 -19.29 -3.60 31.69
C ASP A 106 -18.00 -2.80 31.96
N TRP A 107 -18.02 -2.01 33.03
CA TRP A 107 -16.93 -1.09 33.34
C TRP A 107 -15.63 -1.82 33.70
N ASP A 108 -15.71 -2.93 34.42
CA ASP A 108 -14.55 -3.67 34.87
C ASP A 108 -13.86 -4.38 33.69
N MET A 109 -14.65 -5.05 32.84
CA MET A 109 -14.13 -5.66 31.61
C MET A 109 -13.56 -4.59 30.66
N PHE A 110 -14.23 -3.44 30.53
CA PHE A 110 -13.74 -2.33 29.72
C PHE A 110 -12.38 -1.82 30.21
N LEU A 111 -12.25 -1.56 31.52
CA LEU A 111 -10.98 -1.10 32.10
C LEU A 111 -9.88 -2.12 31.91
N GLU A 112 -10.17 -3.42 32.07
CA GLU A 112 -9.18 -4.47 31.85
C GLU A 112 -8.73 -4.53 30.38
N ILE A 113 -9.65 -4.41 29.42
CA ILE A 113 -9.28 -4.34 27.99
C ILE A 113 -8.41 -3.11 27.72
N VAL A 114 -8.79 -1.92 28.23
CA VAL A 114 -8.01 -0.69 28.06
C VAL A 114 -6.63 -0.83 28.70
N ARG A 115 -6.54 -1.46 29.87
CA ARG A 115 -5.28 -1.73 30.56
C ARG A 115 -4.41 -2.69 29.76
N ILE A 116 -4.95 -3.81 29.27
CA ILE A 116 -4.22 -4.78 28.47
C ILE A 116 -3.70 -4.12 27.19
N GLN A 117 -4.54 -3.36 26.48
CA GLN A 117 -4.16 -2.69 25.23
C GLN A 117 -3.17 -1.54 25.47
N GLY A 118 -3.36 -0.75 26.52
CA GLY A 118 -2.49 0.36 26.90
C GLY A 118 -1.16 -0.07 27.51
N GLY A 119 -1.09 -1.27 28.09
CA GLY A 119 0.13 -1.86 28.66
C GLY A 119 1.01 -2.61 27.65
N ARG A 120 0.60 -2.71 26.39
CA ARG A 120 1.42 -3.37 25.37
C ARG A 120 2.65 -2.52 25.05
N PHE A 121 3.82 -3.14 25.05
CA PHE A 121 5.08 -2.47 24.74
C PHE A 121 5.11 -1.98 23.29
N ALA A 122 5.09 -0.66 23.09
CA ALA A 122 5.58 -0.05 21.86
C ALA A 122 7.11 0.01 21.92
N GLY A 123 7.79 -0.22 20.79
CA GLY A 123 9.24 -0.24 20.80
C GLY A 123 9.91 -0.06 19.44
N TRP A 124 11.23 -0.15 19.47
CA TRP A 124 12.13 0.26 18.39
C TRP A 124 12.03 -0.62 17.14
N SER A 125 11.51 -1.83 17.30
CA SER A 125 11.35 -2.80 16.21
C SER A 125 10.29 -2.40 15.17
N GLY A 126 9.32 -1.54 15.54
CA GLY A 126 8.17 -1.23 14.69
C GLY A 126 8.54 -0.65 13.32
N LEU A 127 9.52 0.27 13.28
CA LEU A 127 9.93 0.88 12.02
C LEU A 127 10.67 -0.12 11.13
N GLY A 128 11.58 -0.89 11.71
CA GLY A 128 12.28 -1.97 11.00
C GLY A 128 11.29 -2.95 10.38
N HIS A 129 10.30 -3.37 11.16
CA HIS A 129 9.27 -4.32 10.72
C HIS A 129 8.42 -3.80 9.55
N ILE A 130 8.04 -2.51 9.53
CA ILE A 130 7.33 -1.91 8.38
C ILE A 130 8.14 -2.02 7.08
N PHE A 131 9.47 -1.91 7.15
CA PHE A 131 10.36 -1.97 5.98
C PHE A 131 10.75 -3.39 5.58
N THR A 132 10.86 -4.32 6.53
CA THR A 132 11.39 -5.68 6.27
C THR A 132 10.31 -6.74 6.13
N SER A 133 9.10 -6.49 6.62
CA SER A 133 8.04 -7.50 6.73
C SER A 133 6.78 -7.06 5.97
N PRO A 134 6.81 -6.98 4.63
CA PRO A 134 5.62 -6.61 3.85
C PRO A 134 4.54 -7.67 4.06
N ALA A 135 3.36 -7.24 4.45
CA ALA A 135 2.23 -8.09 4.80
C ALA A 135 0.94 -7.26 4.78
N PHE A 136 -0.19 -7.95 4.61
CA PHE A 136 -1.52 -7.35 4.76
C PHE A 136 -2.28 -7.97 5.94
N ASP A 137 -2.07 -9.25 6.24
CA ASP A 137 -2.53 -9.95 7.44
C ASP A 137 -1.33 -10.44 8.26
N ILE A 138 -1.49 -11.47 9.11
CA ILE A 138 -0.40 -12.05 9.89
C ILE A 138 0.65 -12.80 9.03
N PHE A 139 0.39 -13.02 7.74
CA PHE A 139 1.28 -13.72 6.84
C PHE A 139 2.10 -12.74 5.99
N LEU A 140 3.38 -13.06 5.83
CA LEU A 140 4.27 -12.30 4.97
C LEU A 140 3.87 -12.41 3.51
N MET A 141 3.92 -11.27 2.84
CA MET A 141 3.65 -11.14 1.42
C MET A 141 4.64 -10.14 0.81
N PHE A 142 5.75 -10.65 0.28
CA PHE A 142 6.73 -9.95 -0.57
C PHE A 142 6.17 -9.30 -1.87
N ASP A 143 5.21 -8.36 -1.74
CA ASP A 143 4.70 -7.54 -2.84
C ASP A 143 5.70 -6.42 -3.18
N GLY A 144 6.40 -6.57 -4.31
CA GLY A 144 7.37 -5.60 -4.78
C GLY A 144 6.74 -4.25 -5.18
N TRP A 145 5.45 -4.18 -5.48
CA TRP A 145 4.77 -2.89 -5.69
C TRP A 145 4.69 -2.10 -4.39
N TYR A 146 4.39 -2.76 -3.27
CA TYR A 146 4.40 -2.14 -1.94
C TYR A 146 5.80 -1.62 -1.59
N ILE A 147 6.83 -2.45 -1.78
CA ILE A 147 8.23 -2.06 -1.50
C ILE A 147 8.66 -0.88 -2.39
N PHE A 148 8.34 -0.93 -3.68
CA PHE A 148 8.61 0.17 -4.61
C PHE A 148 7.93 1.48 -4.17
N CYS A 149 6.68 1.41 -3.68
CA CYS A 149 5.96 2.56 -3.15
C CYS A 149 6.62 3.11 -1.87
N MET A 150 7.09 2.24 -0.97
CA MET A 150 7.83 2.63 0.23
C MET A 150 9.13 3.37 -0.11
N ILE A 151 9.94 2.82 -1.03
CA ILE A 151 11.17 3.48 -1.51
C ILE A 151 10.84 4.83 -2.15
N SER A 152 9.78 4.88 -2.95
CA SER A 152 9.31 6.13 -3.56
C SER A 152 8.87 7.15 -2.50
N ALA A 153 8.26 6.71 -1.41
CA ALA A 153 7.86 7.57 -0.30
C ALA A 153 9.08 8.16 0.41
N LEU A 154 10.11 7.36 0.69
CA LEU A 154 11.37 7.84 1.26
C LEU A 154 12.07 8.86 0.35
N PHE A 155 12.17 8.54 -0.95
CA PHE A 155 12.77 9.44 -1.93
C PHE A 155 12.07 10.80 -1.99
N TRP A 156 10.73 10.83 -2.03
CA TRP A 156 9.96 12.06 -2.07
C TRP A 156 9.84 12.75 -0.70
N GLY A 157 9.97 12.01 0.40
CA GLY A 157 10.12 12.55 1.75
C GLY A 157 11.35 13.47 1.84
N ILE A 158 12.47 13.03 1.27
CA ILE A 158 13.74 13.78 1.28
C ILE A 158 13.76 14.88 0.20
N LYS A 159 13.43 14.54 -1.05
CA LYS A 159 13.55 15.43 -2.21
C LYS A 159 12.41 16.46 -2.31
N GLY A 160 11.26 16.18 -1.70
CA GLY A 160 10.00 16.88 -1.93
C GLY A 160 9.83 18.25 -1.27
N LYS A 161 10.86 18.80 -0.63
CA LYS A 161 10.78 19.95 0.28
C LYS A 161 10.26 21.27 -0.34
N GLY A 162 10.15 21.38 -1.66
CA GLY A 162 9.75 22.62 -2.34
C GLY A 162 8.28 22.76 -2.79
N LYS A 163 7.56 21.65 -3.03
CA LYS A 163 6.21 21.72 -3.63
C LYS A 163 5.11 21.65 -2.57
N ILE A 164 4.25 22.66 -2.50
CA ILE A 164 3.25 22.78 -1.41
C ILE A 164 2.30 21.57 -1.29
N GLY A 165 1.90 20.97 -2.41
CA GLY A 165 1.08 19.76 -2.42
C GLY A 165 1.83 18.54 -1.85
N LEU A 166 3.12 18.43 -2.14
CA LEU A 166 3.94 17.32 -1.65
C LEU A 166 4.30 17.49 -0.17
N LYS A 167 4.48 18.72 0.32
CA LYS A 167 4.63 19.00 1.76
C LYS A 167 3.45 18.46 2.57
N LEU A 168 2.23 18.62 2.06
CA LEU A 168 1.03 18.14 2.75
C LEU A 168 0.93 16.61 2.72
N ILE A 169 1.22 15.98 1.58
CA ILE A 169 1.27 14.51 1.47
C ILE A 169 2.32 13.95 2.42
N ASN A 170 3.53 14.53 2.47
CA ASN A 170 4.60 14.14 3.38
C ASN A 170 4.17 14.29 4.84
N LEU A 171 3.50 15.39 5.21
CA LEU A 171 3.00 15.58 6.57
C LEU A 171 2.04 14.45 6.96
N PHE A 172 1.05 14.14 6.11
CA PHE A 172 0.10 13.05 6.38
C PHE A 172 0.80 11.68 6.45
N PHE A 173 1.74 11.41 5.54
CA PHE A 173 2.45 10.14 5.50
C PHE A 173 3.32 9.92 6.74
N PHE A 174 4.18 10.88 7.09
CA PHE A 174 5.04 10.74 8.26
C PHE A 174 4.27 10.79 9.57
N TYR A 175 3.20 11.58 9.64
CA TYR A 175 2.33 11.59 10.81
C TYR A 175 1.70 10.21 11.03
N TRP A 176 1.07 9.63 10.01
CA TRP A 176 0.46 8.31 10.14
C TRP A 176 1.48 7.20 10.31
N LEU A 177 2.69 7.34 9.75
CA LEU A 177 3.79 6.43 10.03
C LEU A 177 4.13 6.46 11.52
N MET A 178 4.23 7.65 12.13
CA MET A 178 4.42 7.77 13.58
C MET A 178 3.27 7.16 14.37
N VAL A 179 2.01 7.37 13.95
CA VAL A 179 0.85 6.72 14.60
C VAL A 179 0.98 5.20 14.54
N THR A 180 1.32 4.62 13.39
CA THR A 180 1.57 3.18 13.23
C THR A 180 2.66 2.69 14.19
N LEU A 181 3.73 3.46 14.40
CA LEU A 181 4.81 3.11 15.33
C LEU A 181 4.39 3.17 16.80
N LEU A 182 3.53 4.12 17.15
CA LEU A 182 3.04 4.32 18.52
C LEU A 182 1.90 3.35 18.87
N SER A 183 1.14 2.91 17.87
CA SER A 183 0.02 1.97 18.05
C SER A 183 0.43 0.51 17.88
N GLY A 184 1.54 0.23 17.19
CA GLY A 184 2.08 -1.10 16.99
C GLY A 184 2.90 -1.54 18.19
N THR A 185 2.76 -2.80 18.59
CA THR A 185 3.40 -3.33 19.79
C THR A 185 4.47 -4.33 19.38
N GLU A 186 5.58 -4.41 20.10
CA GLU A 186 6.72 -5.26 19.70
C GLU A 186 6.35 -6.75 19.63
N GLY A 187 5.44 -7.19 20.49
CA GLY A 187 4.93 -8.56 20.51
C GLY A 187 3.78 -8.83 19.53
N ASP A 188 3.18 -7.80 18.93
CA ASP A 188 2.00 -7.93 18.07
C ASP A 188 2.04 -6.85 16.97
N LEU A 189 3.02 -6.98 16.07
CA LEU A 189 3.29 -6.05 14.97
C LEU A 189 2.32 -6.25 13.80
N LEU A 190 1.04 -6.03 14.10
CA LEU A 190 -0.05 -6.32 13.19
C LEU A 190 0.00 -5.44 11.93
N PRO A 191 0.07 -6.04 10.72
CA PRO A 191 0.27 -5.26 9.50
C PRO A 191 -0.88 -4.32 9.12
N TRP A 192 -2.09 -4.50 9.66
CA TRP A 192 -3.22 -3.62 9.39
C TRP A 192 -3.04 -2.18 9.87
N TYR A 193 -2.19 -1.92 10.87
CA TYR A 193 -1.84 -0.56 11.27
C TYR A 193 -1.19 0.27 10.16
N ARG A 194 -0.77 -0.37 9.06
CA ARG A 194 -0.17 0.28 7.89
C ARG A 194 -1.19 0.71 6.84
N TYR A 195 -2.44 0.24 6.90
CA TYR A 195 -3.45 0.54 5.88
C TYR A 195 -3.71 2.03 5.68
N PRO A 196 -3.68 2.88 6.73
CA PRO A 196 -3.79 4.34 6.56
C PRO A 196 -2.72 4.92 5.62
N LEU A 197 -1.59 4.25 5.47
CA LEU A 197 -0.50 4.66 4.59
C LEU A 197 -0.71 4.20 3.13
N PHE A 198 -1.50 3.15 2.87
CA PHE A 198 -1.59 2.54 1.53
C PHE A 198 -2.02 3.51 0.43
N PRO A 199 -3.04 4.37 0.62
CA PRO A 199 -3.40 5.35 -0.40
C PRO A 199 -2.27 6.36 -0.68
N LEU A 200 -1.54 6.78 0.35
CA LEU A 200 -0.40 7.70 0.23
C LEU A 200 0.78 7.01 -0.47
N LEU A 201 1.05 5.75 -0.13
CA LEU A 201 2.05 4.92 -0.80
C LEU A 201 1.75 4.77 -2.30
N ALA A 202 0.50 4.52 -2.68
CA ALA A 202 0.10 4.47 -4.08
C ALA A 202 0.31 5.81 -4.81
N VAL A 203 0.16 6.94 -4.12
CA VAL A 203 0.52 8.27 -4.66
C VAL A 203 2.03 8.37 -4.86
N TYR A 204 2.84 7.97 -3.88
CA TYR A 204 4.29 7.98 -4.00
C TYR A 204 4.81 7.06 -5.09
N GLY A 205 4.30 5.83 -5.21
CA GLY A 205 4.64 4.92 -6.29
C GLY A 205 4.36 5.53 -7.66
N ALA A 206 3.21 6.20 -7.83
CA ALA A 206 2.90 6.87 -9.08
C ALA A 206 3.86 8.03 -9.39
N LEU A 207 4.25 8.80 -8.37
CA LEU A 207 5.27 9.85 -8.50
C LEU A 207 6.65 9.27 -8.81
N GLY A 208 7.00 8.13 -8.21
CA GLY A 208 8.23 7.37 -8.46
C GLY A 208 8.32 6.91 -9.92
N LEU A 209 7.29 6.22 -10.42
CA LEU A 209 7.21 5.79 -11.83
C LEU A 209 7.31 6.98 -12.79
N LYS A 210 6.57 8.06 -12.52
CA LYS A 210 6.63 9.28 -13.34
C LYS A 210 8.04 9.89 -13.33
N TRP A 211 8.72 9.86 -12.19
CA TRP A 211 10.08 10.38 -12.08
C TRP A 211 11.09 9.52 -12.85
N ILE A 212 11.03 8.19 -12.70
CA ILE A 212 11.89 7.24 -13.41
C ILE A 212 11.67 7.35 -14.92
N TYR A 213 10.43 7.40 -15.39
CA TYR A 213 10.12 7.56 -16.81
C TYR A 213 10.74 8.82 -17.42
N LYS A 214 10.70 9.94 -16.68
CA LYS A 214 11.31 11.21 -17.12
C LYS A 214 12.83 11.18 -17.03
N ASN A 215 13.38 10.59 -15.96
CA ASN A 215 14.80 10.60 -15.61
C ASN A 215 15.33 9.16 -15.56
N ILE A 216 15.32 8.48 -16.72
CA ILE A 216 15.78 7.10 -16.82
C ILE A 216 17.23 7.03 -16.33
N ASN A 217 17.47 6.17 -15.35
CA ASN A 217 18.78 5.88 -14.79
C ASN A 217 18.82 4.41 -14.34
N LEU A 218 20.02 3.92 -14.06
CA LEU A 218 20.25 2.49 -13.81
C LEU A 218 19.46 2.02 -12.59
N LEU A 219 19.58 2.73 -11.47
CA LEU A 219 18.87 2.40 -10.23
C LEU A 219 17.35 2.34 -10.44
N GLY A 220 16.76 3.34 -11.09
CA GLY A 220 15.32 3.39 -11.35
C GLY A 220 14.84 2.23 -12.22
N LEU A 221 15.60 1.88 -13.26
CA LEU A 221 15.24 0.78 -14.15
C LEU A 221 15.40 -0.59 -13.45
N THR A 222 16.46 -0.76 -12.66
CA THR A 222 16.68 -1.93 -11.79
C THR A 222 15.51 -2.11 -10.82
N LEU A 223 15.06 -1.04 -10.15
CA LEU A 223 13.91 -1.09 -9.24
C LEU A 223 12.62 -1.47 -9.96
N VAL A 224 12.36 -0.89 -11.13
CA VAL A 224 11.15 -1.18 -11.92
C VAL A 224 11.11 -2.65 -12.34
N ILE A 225 12.18 -3.17 -12.94
CA ILE A 225 12.25 -4.56 -13.42
C ILE A 225 12.25 -5.54 -12.24
N GLY A 226 13.07 -5.28 -11.23
CA GLY A 226 13.27 -6.19 -10.09
C GLY A 226 12.07 -6.29 -9.15
N MET A 227 11.25 -5.24 -9.04
CA MET A 227 10.16 -5.20 -8.06
C MET A 227 8.77 -5.37 -8.67
N LEU A 228 8.49 -4.77 -9.84
CA LEU A 228 7.10 -4.67 -10.32
C LEU A 228 6.59 -5.96 -10.98
N LEU A 229 7.45 -6.94 -11.20
CA LEU A 229 7.08 -8.29 -11.68
C LEU A 229 6.96 -9.32 -10.55
N SER A 230 7.14 -8.90 -9.29
CA SER A 230 7.14 -9.78 -8.10
C SER A 230 5.88 -10.64 -7.98
N SER A 231 4.70 -10.15 -8.35
CA SER A 231 3.46 -10.91 -8.25
C SER A 231 3.41 -12.16 -9.12
N ARG A 232 4.30 -12.30 -10.12
CA ARG A 232 4.47 -13.56 -10.86
C ARG A 232 4.86 -14.71 -9.93
N TYR A 233 5.60 -14.42 -8.86
CA TYR A 233 5.92 -15.39 -7.82
C TYR A 233 4.64 -15.99 -7.27
N TYR A 234 3.61 -15.21 -6.94
CA TYR A 234 2.38 -15.76 -6.34
C TYR A 234 1.48 -16.55 -7.28
N LEU A 235 1.81 -16.64 -8.56
CA LEU A 235 1.11 -17.47 -9.54
C LEU A 235 1.66 -18.91 -9.61
N HIS A 236 2.69 -19.24 -8.83
CA HIS A 236 3.20 -20.62 -8.76
C HIS A 236 2.41 -21.46 -7.75
N ASN A 237 2.38 -22.77 -7.98
CA ASN A 237 1.89 -23.77 -7.03
C ASN A 237 2.58 -25.11 -7.29
N ALA A 238 2.12 -26.18 -6.65
CA ALA A 238 2.70 -27.52 -6.80
C ALA A 238 2.69 -28.05 -8.26
N PHE A 239 1.77 -27.56 -9.10
CA PHE A 239 1.61 -27.98 -10.49
C PHE A 239 2.12 -26.94 -11.50
N ARG A 240 2.31 -25.69 -11.06
CA ARG A 240 2.73 -24.56 -11.90
C ARG A 240 4.06 -24.02 -11.39
N PRO A 241 5.19 -24.31 -12.06
CA PRO A 241 6.48 -23.84 -11.60
C PRO A 241 6.58 -22.32 -11.63
N THR A 242 7.44 -21.79 -10.76
CA THR A 242 7.84 -20.38 -10.78
C THR A 242 8.68 -20.06 -12.02
N THR A 243 9.00 -18.79 -12.21
CA THR A 243 9.80 -18.31 -13.36
C THR A 243 11.14 -19.05 -13.42
N PRO A 244 11.48 -19.72 -14.53
CA PRO A 244 12.78 -20.38 -14.67
C PRO A 244 13.94 -19.38 -14.51
N THR A 245 15.00 -19.80 -13.83
CA THR A 245 16.16 -18.94 -13.51
C THR A 245 16.76 -18.27 -14.75
N ILE A 246 16.86 -18.99 -15.86
CA ILE A 246 17.40 -18.44 -17.11
C ILE A 246 16.49 -17.35 -17.69
N VAL A 247 15.17 -17.53 -17.63
CA VAL A 247 14.17 -16.56 -18.11
C VAL A 247 14.24 -15.29 -17.26
N TYR A 248 14.34 -15.43 -15.93
CA TYR A 248 14.55 -14.29 -15.04
C TYR A 248 15.82 -13.51 -15.39
N ARG A 249 16.98 -14.19 -15.48
CA ARG A 249 18.28 -13.56 -15.79
C ARG A 249 18.25 -12.85 -17.14
N LEU A 250 17.73 -13.51 -18.18
CA LEU A 250 17.65 -12.92 -19.52
C LEU A 250 16.71 -11.72 -19.54
N SER A 251 15.52 -11.81 -18.96
CA SER A 251 14.56 -10.70 -18.92
C SER A 251 15.13 -9.48 -18.19
N PHE A 252 15.82 -9.72 -17.08
CA PHE A 252 16.46 -8.67 -16.30
C PHE A 252 17.59 -7.99 -17.08
N CYS A 253 18.51 -8.78 -17.66
CA CYS A 253 19.62 -8.27 -18.46
C CYS A 253 19.14 -7.54 -19.72
N LEU A 254 18.19 -8.12 -20.46
CA LEU A 254 17.61 -7.52 -21.67
C LEU A 254 16.84 -6.23 -21.36
N GLY A 255 16.14 -6.17 -20.22
CA GLY A 255 15.45 -4.95 -19.78
C GLY A 255 16.43 -3.82 -19.46
N LEU A 256 17.61 -4.12 -18.90
CA LEU A 256 18.65 -3.13 -18.60
C LEU A 256 19.51 -2.77 -19.82
N LEU A 257 19.60 -3.65 -20.81
CA LEU A 257 20.53 -3.54 -21.95
C LEU A 257 20.42 -2.19 -22.68
N PRO A 258 19.23 -1.65 -23.04
CA PRO A 258 19.15 -0.37 -23.74
C PRO A 258 19.83 0.75 -22.97
N LEU A 259 19.68 0.79 -21.64
CA LEU A 259 20.29 1.82 -20.83
C LEU A 259 21.80 1.65 -20.69
N LEU A 260 22.29 0.42 -20.61
CA LEU A 260 23.73 0.12 -20.61
C LEU A 260 24.37 0.50 -21.95
N LEU A 261 23.73 0.16 -23.07
CA LEU A 261 24.15 0.59 -24.41
C LEU A 261 24.17 2.11 -24.53
N ASN A 262 23.21 2.82 -23.94
CA ASN A 262 23.22 4.28 -23.91
C ASN A 262 24.41 4.89 -23.18
N LYS A 263 24.97 4.20 -22.17
CA LYS A 263 26.18 4.68 -21.46
C LYS A 263 27.44 4.56 -22.32
N ILE A 264 27.50 3.55 -23.20
CA ILE A 264 28.63 3.34 -24.11
C ILE A 264 28.46 4.21 -25.36
N TRP A 265 27.25 4.20 -25.93
CA TRP A 265 26.88 4.92 -27.14
C TRP A 265 25.68 5.83 -26.86
N PRO A 266 25.89 7.10 -26.49
CA PRO A 266 24.84 8.02 -26.05
C PRO A 266 23.90 8.40 -27.21
N LYS A 267 22.90 7.54 -27.47
CA LYS A 267 21.89 7.71 -28.52
C LYS A 267 20.50 7.90 -27.90
N LYS A 268 19.79 8.94 -28.33
CA LYS A 268 18.40 9.22 -27.90
C LYS A 268 17.45 8.01 -28.08
N LEU A 269 17.72 7.15 -29.06
CA LEU A 269 16.96 5.91 -29.30
C LEU A 269 16.99 4.98 -28.08
N PHE A 270 18.14 4.77 -27.44
CA PHE A 270 18.26 3.84 -26.32
C PHE A 270 17.51 4.32 -25.07
N ILE A 271 17.47 5.63 -24.83
CA ILE A 271 16.61 6.23 -23.79
C ILE A 271 15.12 6.03 -24.13
N LYS A 272 14.72 6.19 -25.40
CA LYS A 272 13.33 5.89 -25.83
C LYS A 272 12.97 4.42 -25.61
N ILE A 273 13.86 3.50 -25.96
CA ILE A 273 13.66 2.05 -25.74
C ILE A 273 13.57 1.77 -24.23
N SER A 274 14.45 2.34 -23.40
CA SER A 274 14.41 2.18 -21.94
C SER A 274 13.09 2.67 -21.33
N ARG A 275 12.53 3.76 -21.86
CA ARG A 275 11.18 4.24 -21.49
C ARG A 275 10.09 3.25 -21.90
N GLY A 276 10.22 2.65 -23.08
CA GLY A 276 9.37 1.55 -23.54
C GLY A 276 9.42 0.36 -22.59
N VAL A 277 10.62 -0.05 -22.15
CA VAL A 277 10.80 -1.12 -21.15
C VAL A 277 10.05 -0.81 -19.87
N VAL A 278 10.15 0.42 -19.33
CA VAL A 278 9.38 0.82 -18.14
C VAL A 278 7.87 0.65 -18.35
N ILE A 279 7.35 1.08 -19.50
CA ILE A 279 5.91 0.95 -19.82
C ILE A 279 5.51 -0.53 -19.88
N VAL A 280 6.28 -1.35 -20.59
CA VAL A 280 6.01 -2.80 -20.75
C VAL A 280 6.05 -3.51 -19.41
N VAL A 281 7.07 -3.26 -18.58
CA VAL A 281 7.20 -3.86 -17.24
C VAL A 281 6.05 -3.43 -16.32
N VAL A 282 5.65 -2.16 -16.36
CA VAL A 282 4.50 -1.68 -15.57
C VAL A 282 3.22 -2.36 -16.03
N ALA A 283 2.94 -2.41 -17.34
CA ALA A 283 1.75 -3.07 -17.88
C ALA A 283 1.70 -4.56 -17.51
N LEU A 284 2.85 -5.24 -17.60
CA LEU A 284 3.02 -6.62 -17.17
C LEU A 284 2.77 -6.84 -15.69
N GLY A 285 3.40 -6.02 -14.86
CA GLY A 285 3.24 -6.12 -13.41
C GLY A 285 1.78 -5.94 -13.02
N LEU A 286 1.08 -4.99 -13.63
CA LEU A 286 -0.36 -4.81 -13.41
C LEU A 286 -1.19 -6.02 -13.86
N PHE A 287 -0.85 -6.62 -14.99
CA PHE A 287 -1.48 -7.85 -15.45
C PHE A 287 -1.27 -9.01 -14.46
N PHE A 288 -0.03 -9.26 -14.02
CA PHE A 288 0.25 -10.33 -13.06
C PHE A 288 -0.41 -10.10 -11.72
N ASN A 289 -0.43 -8.84 -11.25
CA ASN A 289 -1.15 -8.53 -10.03
C ASN A 289 -2.64 -8.80 -10.17
N ALA A 290 -3.26 -8.36 -11.28
CA ALA A 290 -4.67 -8.58 -11.53
C ALA A 290 -4.98 -10.08 -11.58
N LYS A 291 -4.21 -10.86 -12.37
CA LYS A 291 -4.40 -12.32 -12.44
C LYS A 291 -4.30 -12.94 -11.05
N TYR A 292 -3.27 -12.60 -10.27
CA TYR A 292 -3.13 -13.15 -8.91
C TYR A 292 -4.31 -12.77 -8.00
N ILE A 293 -4.76 -11.52 -7.99
CA ILE A 293 -5.89 -11.07 -7.18
C ILE A 293 -7.17 -11.87 -7.49
N TYR A 294 -7.41 -12.20 -8.76
CA TYR A 294 -8.60 -12.95 -9.18
C TYR A 294 -8.44 -14.46 -9.05
N SER A 295 -7.23 -15.00 -9.15
CA SER A 295 -6.98 -16.45 -9.11
C SER A 295 -6.48 -16.96 -7.75
N VAL A 296 -6.29 -16.10 -6.74
CA VAL A 296 -5.69 -16.51 -5.45
C VAL A 296 -6.44 -17.65 -4.78
N PHE A 297 -7.78 -17.67 -4.86
CA PHE A 297 -8.59 -18.73 -4.27
C PHE A 297 -8.41 -20.04 -5.03
N GLU A 298 -8.52 -20.02 -6.35
CA GLU A 298 -8.29 -21.18 -7.21
C GLU A 298 -6.89 -21.77 -6.98
N ILE A 299 -5.84 -20.93 -7.00
CA ILE A 299 -4.45 -21.35 -6.79
C ILE A 299 -4.27 -22.04 -5.43
N ARG A 300 -4.90 -21.52 -4.37
CA ARG A 300 -4.80 -22.11 -3.03
C ARG A 300 -5.63 -23.38 -2.88
N CYS A 301 -6.75 -23.49 -3.58
CA CYS A 301 -7.68 -24.61 -3.52
C CYS A 301 -7.33 -25.75 -4.50
N GLU A 302 -6.38 -25.56 -5.42
CA GLU A 302 -5.91 -26.68 -6.27
C GLU A 302 -5.26 -27.83 -5.47
N SER A 303 -4.80 -27.57 -4.24
CA SER A 303 -4.15 -28.57 -3.38
C SER A 303 -4.94 -28.97 -2.13
N ILE A 304 -6.13 -28.40 -1.91
CA ILE A 304 -6.98 -28.65 -0.73
C ILE A 304 -8.47 -28.55 -1.12
N GLU A 305 -9.34 -29.35 -0.52
CA GLU A 305 -10.79 -29.21 -0.73
C GLU A 305 -11.29 -27.89 -0.12
N CYS A 306 -11.86 -27.02 -0.96
CA CYS A 306 -12.49 -25.77 -0.56
C CYS A 306 -13.98 -25.77 -0.91
N PRO A 307 -14.85 -25.19 -0.08
CA PRO A 307 -16.21 -24.86 -0.51
C PRO A 307 -16.12 -23.81 -1.63
N PHE A 308 -16.49 -24.20 -2.86
CA PHE A 308 -16.38 -23.34 -4.04
C PHE A 308 -17.23 -22.07 -3.91
N GLY A 309 -16.62 -20.90 -4.14
CA GLY A 309 -17.31 -19.71 -4.64
C GLY A 309 -17.26 -19.69 -6.17
N PRO A 310 -18.19 -18.99 -6.86
CA PRO A 310 -18.24 -18.98 -8.32
C PRO A 310 -16.95 -18.41 -8.95
N SER A 311 -16.42 -19.08 -9.97
CA SER A 311 -15.32 -18.57 -10.81
C SER A 311 -15.75 -17.27 -11.50
N THR A 312 -14.80 -16.38 -11.79
CA THR A 312 -15.09 -15.15 -12.54
C THR A 312 -14.49 -15.27 -13.94
N LYS A 313 -15.12 -14.70 -14.97
CA LYS A 313 -14.56 -14.70 -16.35
C LYS A 313 -13.11 -14.20 -16.43
N LEU A 314 -12.67 -13.37 -15.47
CA LEU A 314 -11.31 -12.86 -15.36
C LEU A 314 -10.31 -13.88 -14.81
N SER A 315 -10.74 -14.80 -13.94
CA SER A 315 -9.90 -15.93 -13.51
C SER A 315 -9.68 -16.93 -14.64
N GLU A 316 -10.63 -17.02 -15.58
CA GLU A 316 -10.59 -17.88 -16.78
C GLU A 316 -9.83 -17.28 -17.99
N VAL A 317 -9.36 -16.02 -17.92
CA VAL A 317 -8.62 -15.42 -19.05
C VAL A 317 -7.27 -16.11 -19.23
N TYR A 318 -7.11 -16.75 -20.39
CA TYR A 318 -5.88 -17.40 -20.85
C TYR A 318 -4.73 -16.39 -21.01
N MET A 319 -3.51 -16.80 -20.61
CA MET A 319 -2.31 -16.02 -20.87
C MET A 319 -2.09 -15.89 -22.39
N PRO A 320 -1.96 -14.66 -22.95
CA PRO A 320 -1.73 -14.50 -24.39
C PRO A 320 -0.46 -15.22 -24.84
N VAL A 321 -0.44 -15.70 -26.09
CA VAL A 321 0.58 -16.64 -26.61
C VAL A 321 2.02 -16.18 -26.38
N PHE A 322 2.32 -14.89 -26.59
CA PHE A 322 3.66 -14.34 -26.35
C PHE A 322 4.09 -14.41 -24.87
N TRP A 323 3.13 -14.37 -23.93
CA TRP A 323 3.42 -14.45 -22.49
C TRP A 323 3.67 -15.88 -22.02
N ARG A 324 3.27 -16.89 -22.79
CA ARG A 324 3.56 -18.31 -22.49
C ARG A 324 5.07 -18.60 -22.50
N TRP A 325 5.87 -17.75 -23.15
CA TRP A 325 7.34 -17.79 -23.10
C TRP A 325 7.90 -17.56 -21.69
N PHE A 326 7.15 -16.92 -20.79
CA PHE A 326 7.51 -16.76 -19.37
C PHE A 326 7.03 -17.93 -18.48
N VAL A 327 6.41 -18.96 -19.08
CA VAL A 327 5.72 -20.05 -18.37
C VAL A 327 6.30 -21.42 -18.69
N MET A 328 6.93 -21.64 -19.85
CA MET A 328 7.28 -23.02 -20.26
C MET A 328 8.77 -23.34 -20.29
N LYS A 329 9.14 -24.30 -19.43
CA LYS A 329 9.73 -25.57 -19.89
C LYS A 329 9.19 -26.68 -19.00
N ASP A 330 8.25 -27.46 -19.52
CA ASP A 330 7.91 -28.76 -18.98
C ASP A 330 9.12 -29.68 -19.21
N PRO A 331 9.75 -30.28 -18.17
CA PRO A 331 10.86 -31.21 -18.35
C PRO A 331 10.41 -32.54 -18.96
N THR A 332 9.11 -32.83 -18.98
CA THR A 332 8.59 -34.19 -19.26
C THR A 332 7.98 -34.38 -20.65
N GLY A 333 7.83 -33.31 -21.43
CA GLY A 333 7.38 -33.42 -22.83
C GLY A 333 5.95 -33.94 -23.01
N MET A 334 5.14 -34.00 -21.95
CA MET A 334 3.73 -34.40 -22.04
C MET A 334 2.86 -33.16 -22.17
N LEU A 335 2.89 -32.53 -23.35
CA LEU A 335 1.88 -31.56 -23.74
C LEU A 335 0.59 -32.32 -24.06
N ASP A 336 -0.28 -32.46 -23.06
CA ASP A 336 -1.69 -32.76 -23.31
C ASP A 336 -2.34 -31.47 -23.82
N GLU A 337 -2.43 -31.33 -25.15
CA GLU A 337 -3.04 -30.17 -25.83
C GLU A 337 -4.50 -29.93 -25.44
N ASN A 338 -5.13 -30.92 -24.79
CA ASN A 338 -6.54 -30.86 -24.37
C ASN A 338 -6.75 -30.47 -22.91
N ARG A 339 -5.70 -30.23 -22.12
CA ARG A 339 -5.88 -29.65 -20.78
C ARG A 339 -6.01 -28.14 -20.86
N PRO A 340 -7.12 -27.55 -20.37
CA PRO A 340 -7.23 -26.11 -20.28
C PRO A 340 -6.14 -25.62 -19.32
N TRP A 341 -5.21 -24.81 -19.84
CA TRP A 341 -4.25 -24.07 -19.03
C TRP A 341 -5.02 -22.93 -18.34
N PHE A 342 -5.62 -23.22 -17.19
CA PHE A 342 -6.28 -22.24 -16.33
C PHE A 342 -5.30 -21.19 -15.79
#